data_AF-A0A1I8M7L2-F1
#
_entry.id   AF-A0A1I8M7L2-F1
#
_cell.length_a   1.000
_cell.length_b   1.000
_cell.length_c   1.000
_cell.angle_alpha   90.00
_cell.angle_beta   90.00
_cell.angle_gamma   90.00
#
_symmetry.space_group_name_H-M   'P 1'
#
loop_
_entity.id
_entity.type
_entity.pdbx_description
1 polymer ?
#
loop_
_entity_poly.entity_id
_entity_poly.type
_entity_poly.pdbx_seq_one_letter_code
_entity_poly.pdbx_strand_id
1 'polypeptide(L)'
;MFAVNGKILLLVAAVMAFIALSWAQNLDDSIPSVLSHNSPLRQPANLQSRPYIDFLSNLYKNDKEKSNLYRNYRSKREVIATVEKPKLEENVVQPRNRRAIVFRPLFVYRQQQVRRQKLAAERKRRV
;
A
#
# COMPACT_ATOMS: atom_id res chain seq x y z
N MET A 1 -38.27 37.87 28.16
CA MET A 1 -38.81 37.00 27.09
C MET A 1 -38.56 37.69 25.76
N PHE A 2 -37.59 37.21 24.96
CA PHE A 2 -37.29 37.82 23.66
C PHE A 2 -38.21 37.21 22.60
N ALA A 3 -39.20 37.98 22.13
CA ALA A 3 -39.98 37.63 20.95
C ALA A 3 -39.09 37.86 19.72
N VAL A 4 -38.30 36.85 19.35
CA VAL A 4 -37.46 36.91 18.16
C VAL A 4 -38.39 36.85 16.94
N ASN A 5 -38.38 37.89 16.11
CA ASN A 5 -39.19 37.94 14.89
C ASN A 5 -38.90 36.71 14.04
N GLY A 6 -39.91 35.87 13.78
CA GLY A 6 -39.74 34.59 13.08
C GLY A 6 -39.06 34.72 11.71
N LYS A 7 -39.17 35.89 11.06
CA LYS A 7 -38.46 36.20 9.80
C LYS A 7 -36.94 36.23 9.96
N ILE A 8 -36.43 36.78 11.08
CA ILE A 8 -35.00 36.85 11.38
C ILE A 8 -34.47 35.45 11.67
N LEU A 9 -35.23 34.64 12.40
CA LEU A 9 -34.87 33.26 12.69
C LEU A 9 -34.81 32.41 11.41
N LEU A 10 -35.75 32.62 10.48
CA LEU A 10 -35.77 31.93 9.19
C LEU A 10 -34.57 32.34 8.31
N LEU A 11 -34.21 33.63 8.30
CA LEU A 11 -33.04 34.13 7.56
C LEU A 11 -31.73 33.55 8.12
N VAL A 12 -31.57 33.54 9.44
CA VAL A 12 -30.39 32.94 10.10
C VAL A 12 -30.32 31.44 9.82
N ALA A 13 -31.44 30.71 9.86
CA ALA A 13 -31.49 29.30 9.52
C ALA A 13 -31.08 29.04 8.06
N ALA A 14 -31.53 29.87 7.12
CA ALA A 14 -31.18 29.76 5.70
C ALA A 14 -29.68 30.02 5.46
N VAL A 15 -29.09 31.01 6.13
CA VAL A 15 -27.64 31.31 6.04
C VAL A 15 -26.81 30.17 6.63
N MET A 16 -27.21 29.64 7.79
CA MET A 16 -26.52 28.50 8.42
C MET A 16 -26.60 27.24 7.55
N ALA A 17 -27.73 26.99 6.89
CA ALA A 17 -27.87 25.88 5.95
C ALA A 17 -26.98 26.07 4.71
N PHE A 18 -26.86 27.29 4.19
CA PHE A 18 -26.01 27.59 3.04
C PHE A 18 -24.53 27.42 3.36
N ILE A 19 -24.10 27.81 4.57
CA ILE A 19 -22.75 27.56 5.07
C ILE A 19 -22.53 26.06 5.24
N ALA A 20 -23.44 25.31 5.87
CA ALA A 20 -23.28 23.86 6.02
C ALA A 20 -23.13 23.15 4.65
N LEU A 21 -23.84 23.62 3.62
CA LEU A 21 -23.77 23.07 2.27
C LEU A 21 -22.43 23.40 1.58
N SER A 22 -21.84 24.57 1.83
CA SER A 22 -20.54 24.93 1.24
C SER A 22 -19.38 24.13 1.82
N TRP A 23 -19.40 23.80 3.12
CA TRP A 23 -18.40 22.89 3.71
C TRP A 23 -18.51 21.46 3.16
N ALA A 24 -19.72 21.00 2.82
CA ALA A 24 -19.93 19.68 2.22
C ALA A 24 -19.37 19.57 0.79
N GLN A 25 -19.39 20.66 0.02
CA GLN A 25 -18.89 20.68 -1.37
C GLN A 25 -17.36 20.71 -1.47
N ASN A 26 -16.64 21.09 -0.40
CA ASN A 26 -15.17 21.15 -0.39
C ASN A 26 -14.50 19.81 -0.02
N LEU A 27 -15.25 18.71 0.08
CA LEU A 27 -14.69 17.37 0.33
C LEU A 27 -14.28 16.62 -0.96
N ASP A 28 -14.60 17.17 -2.13
CA ASP A 28 -14.40 16.52 -3.43
C ASP A 28 -13.08 16.86 -4.14
N ASP A 29 -12.14 17.54 -3.47
CA ASP A 29 -10.88 17.95 -4.10
C ASP A 29 -9.88 16.80 -4.24
N SER A 30 -9.87 16.23 -5.44
CA SER A 30 -8.68 15.73 -6.15
C SER A 30 -8.03 14.44 -5.65
N ILE A 31 -8.81 13.37 -5.49
CA ILE A 31 -8.20 12.04 -5.58
C ILE A 31 -7.82 11.82 -7.05
N PRO A 32 -6.52 11.68 -7.40
CA PRO A 32 -6.10 11.50 -8.78
C PRO A 32 -6.82 10.29 -9.39
N SER A 33 -7.27 10.39 -10.65
CA SER A 33 -8.05 9.34 -11.32
C SER A 33 -7.35 7.96 -11.29
N VAL A 34 -6.02 7.96 -11.24
CA VAL A 34 -5.18 6.75 -11.07
C VAL A 34 -5.52 5.97 -9.79
N LEU A 35 -5.81 6.67 -8.68
CA LEU A 35 -6.26 6.04 -7.43
C LEU A 35 -7.77 5.72 -7.46
N SER A 36 -8.56 6.38 -8.32
CA SER A 36 -10.00 6.17 -8.40
C SER A 36 -10.40 4.91 -9.16
N HIS A 37 -9.61 4.48 -10.16
CA HIS A 37 -9.91 3.29 -10.96
C HIS A 37 -9.54 1.97 -10.26
N ASN A 38 -8.50 1.98 -9.41
CA ASN A 38 -8.00 0.80 -8.68
C ASN A 38 -8.24 0.88 -7.16
N SER A 39 -9.26 1.63 -6.72
CA SER A 39 -9.54 1.69 -5.29
C SER A 39 -10.13 0.37 -4.79
N PRO A 40 -9.58 -0.22 -3.72
CA PRO A 40 -10.14 -1.43 -3.13
C PRO A 40 -11.56 -1.21 -2.58
N LEU A 41 -11.94 0.05 -2.32
CA LEU A 41 -13.27 0.45 -1.84
C LEU A 41 -14.37 0.35 -2.91
N ARG A 42 -14.03 0.45 -4.21
CA ARG A 42 -15.02 0.33 -5.30
C ARG A 42 -15.35 -1.11 -5.68
N GLN A 43 -14.43 -2.03 -5.43
CA GLN A 43 -14.59 -3.45 -5.76
C GLN A 43 -14.84 -4.23 -4.47
N PRO A 44 -16.06 -4.73 -4.21
CA PRO A 44 -16.37 -5.42 -2.96
C PRO A 44 -15.51 -6.68 -2.75
N ALA A 45 -15.06 -7.31 -3.85
CA ALA A 45 -14.13 -8.44 -3.82
C ALA A 45 -12.72 -8.03 -3.33
N ASN A 46 -12.27 -6.80 -3.62
CA ASN A 46 -10.95 -6.32 -3.21
C ASN A 46 -10.90 -5.91 -1.75
N LEU A 47 -12.05 -5.62 -1.13
CA LEU A 47 -12.14 -5.35 0.30
C LEU A 47 -11.69 -6.53 1.16
N GLN A 48 -11.82 -7.75 0.63
CA GLN A 48 -11.32 -8.97 1.29
C GLN A 48 -9.96 -9.42 0.72
N SER A 49 -9.38 -8.66 -0.21
CA SER A 49 -8.11 -9.02 -0.82
C SER A 49 -6.95 -8.89 0.16
N ARG A 50 -5.98 -9.80 0.01
CA ARG A 50 -4.73 -9.81 0.78
C ARG A 50 -4.00 -8.46 0.78
N PRO A 51 -3.73 -7.81 -0.37
CA PRO A 51 -2.98 -6.56 -0.38
C PRO A 51 -3.69 -5.44 0.40
N TYR A 52 -5.02 -5.41 0.38
CA TYR A 52 -5.79 -4.41 1.11
C TYR A 52 -5.75 -4.64 2.63
N ILE A 53 -5.87 -5.89 3.07
CA ILE A 53 -5.78 -6.23 4.51
C ILE A 53 -4.37 -5.95 5.04
N ASP A 54 -3.32 -6.26 4.27
CA ASP A 54 -1.94 -5.96 4.65
C ASP A 54 -1.72 -4.44 4.76
N PHE A 55 -2.26 -3.65 3.83
CA PHE A 55 -2.26 -2.19 3.92
C PHE A 55 -2.92 -1.68 5.20
N LEU A 56 -4.12 -2.16 5.53
CA LEU A 56 -4.84 -1.74 6.74
C LEU A 56 -4.11 -2.15 8.02
N SER A 57 -3.50 -3.33 8.03
CA SER A 57 -2.69 -3.79 9.17
C SER A 57 -1.46 -2.90 9.39
N ASN A 58 -0.86 -2.37 8.32
CA ASN A 58 0.23 -1.41 8.39
C ASN A 58 -0.25 -0.03 8.84
N LEU A 59 -1.39 0.44 8.29
CA LEU A 59 -1.96 1.75 8.60
C LEU A 59 -2.32 1.86 10.09
N TYR A 60 -2.95 0.83 10.63
CA TYR A 60 -3.42 0.79 12.03
C TYR A 60 -2.46 0.05 12.97
N LYS A 61 -1.18 -0.10 12.60
CA LYS A 61 -0.18 -0.79 13.43
C LYS A 61 -0.04 -0.17 14.83
N ASN A 62 -0.19 1.14 14.93
CA ASN A 62 -0.03 1.90 16.18
C ASN A 62 -1.37 2.19 16.88
N ASP A 63 -2.50 1.99 16.19
CA ASP A 63 -3.84 2.22 16.72
C ASP A 63 -4.35 0.95 17.40
N LYS A 64 -4.24 0.91 18.73
CA LYS A 64 -4.57 -0.28 19.53
C LYS A 64 -6.06 -0.66 19.43
N GLU A 65 -6.95 0.32 19.25
CA GLU A 65 -8.39 0.10 19.15
C GLU A 65 -8.75 -0.60 17.83
N LYS A 66 -8.13 -0.16 16.73
CA LYS A 66 -8.44 -0.67 15.38
C LYS A 66 -7.60 -1.86 14.93
N SER A 67 -6.47 -2.12 15.59
CA SER A 67 -5.59 -3.25 15.27
C SER A 67 -6.27 -4.62 15.35
N ASN A 68 -7.32 -4.76 16.18
CA ASN A 68 -8.03 -6.02 16.37
C ASN A 68 -9.04 -6.35 15.25
N LEU A 69 -9.48 -5.37 14.46
CA LEU A 69 -10.50 -5.55 13.42
C LEU A 69 -10.11 -6.58 12.35
N TYR A 70 -8.80 -6.70 12.08
CA TYR A 70 -8.26 -7.56 11.03
C TYR A 70 -7.59 -8.84 11.56
N ARG A 71 -7.68 -9.08 12.88
CA ARG A 71 -7.05 -10.24 13.54
C ARG A 71 -7.60 -11.57 13.03
N ASN A 72 -8.90 -11.63 12.74
CA ASN A 72 -9.58 -12.83 12.24
C ASN A 72 -9.16 -13.20 10.80
N TYR A 73 -8.74 -12.21 10.00
CA TYR A 73 -8.20 -12.47 8.67
C TYR A 73 -6.74 -12.95 8.74
N ARG A 74 -6.00 -12.53 9.78
CA ARG A 74 -4.65 -13.00 10.07
C ARG A 74 -4.63 -14.42 10.66
N SER A 75 -5.65 -14.83 11.42
CA SER A 75 -5.66 -16.16 12.05
C SER A 75 -5.71 -17.31 11.04
N LYS A 76 -6.37 -17.14 9.88
CA LYS A 76 -6.24 -18.11 8.76
C LYS A 76 -4.80 -18.24 8.29
N ARG A 77 -3.98 -17.19 8.35
CA ARG A 77 -2.55 -17.25 8.04
C ARG A 77 -1.79 -18.02 9.11
N GLU A 78 -2.19 -17.99 10.38
CA GLU A 78 -1.56 -18.84 11.39
C GLU A 78 -1.96 -20.29 11.22
N VAL A 79 -3.21 -20.59 10.86
CA VAL A 79 -3.65 -21.97 10.60
C VAL A 79 -3.05 -22.53 9.30
N ILE A 80 -3.00 -21.74 8.22
CA ILE A 80 -2.37 -22.15 6.94
C ILE A 80 -0.85 -22.14 7.06
N ALA A 81 -0.25 -21.16 7.75
CA ALA A 81 1.18 -21.20 8.05
C ALA A 81 1.50 -22.17 9.21
N THR A 82 0.57 -22.81 9.90
CA THR A 82 0.87 -24.02 10.71
C THR A 82 0.80 -25.29 9.88
N VAL A 83 0.16 -25.24 8.70
CA VAL A 83 0.23 -26.31 7.70
C VAL A 83 1.49 -26.15 6.82
N GLU A 84 2.03 -24.94 6.67
CA GLU A 84 3.23 -24.65 5.84
C GLU A 84 4.37 -23.92 6.57
N LYS A 85 4.40 -23.88 7.90
CA LYS A 85 5.66 -23.68 8.63
C LYS A 85 6.15 -25.07 8.99
N PRO A 86 7.34 -25.49 8.55
CA PRO A 86 7.94 -26.67 9.14
C PRO A 86 8.06 -26.35 10.62
N LYS A 87 7.32 -27.11 11.44
CA LYS A 87 7.49 -27.07 12.88
C LYS A 87 8.98 -27.17 13.15
N LEU A 88 9.49 -26.21 13.91
CA LEU A 88 10.77 -26.34 14.57
C LEU A 88 10.56 -27.36 15.72
N GLU A 89 10.21 -28.59 15.36
CA GLU A 89 10.42 -29.71 16.25
C GLU A 89 11.92 -29.86 16.36
N GLU A 90 12.34 -30.04 17.60
CA GLU A 90 13.65 -30.42 18.13
C GLU A 90 14.13 -31.72 17.47
N ASN A 91 14.28 -31.69 16.15
CA ASN A 91 14.88 -32.73 15.35
C ASN A 91 16.37 -32.46 15.41
N VAL A 92 17.06 -33.33 16.15
CA VAL A 92 18.46 -33.75 15.95
C VAL A 92 19.09 -32.98 14.82
N VAL A 93 20.02 -32.07 15.15
CA VAL A 93 20.87 -31.35 14.21
C VAL A 93 21.67 -32.38 13.42
N GLN A 94 21.06 -33.01 12.43
CA GLN A 94 21.79 -33.73 11.41
C GLN A 94 22.51 -32.64 10.62
N PRO A 95 23.86 -32.64 10.59
CA PRO A 95 24.61 -31.65 9.86
C PRO A 95 24.24 -31.80 8.38
N ARG A 96 23.40 -30.90 7.87
CA ARG A 96 23.14 -30.80 6.43
C ARG A 96 24.50 -30.63 5.77
N ASN A 97 24.88 -31.57 4.91
CA ASN A 97 26.09 -31.47 4.12
C ASN A 97 26.09 -30.13 3.38
N ARG A 98 27.00 -29.23 3.76
CA ARG A 98 27.05 -27.86 3.25
C ARG A 98 27.46 -27.95 1.78
N ARG A 99 26.49 -27.79 0.87
CA ARG A 99 26.79 -27.66 -0.55
C ARG A 99 27.62 -26.39 -0.74
N ALA A 100 28.73 -26.49 -1.48
CA ALA A 100 29.53 -25.34 -1.82
C ALA A 100 28.66 -24.34 -2.60
N ILE A 101 28.56 -23.10 -2.09
CA ILE A 101 27.95 -22.01 -2.83
C ILE A 101 28.96 -21.61 -3.89
N VAL A 102 28.83 -22.19 -5.09
CA VAL A 102 29.64 -21.78 -6.23
C VAL A 102 29.12 -20.40 -6.65
N PHE A 103 29.91 -19.38 -6.36
CA PHE A 103 29.64 -18.03 -6.84
C PHE A 103 29.79 -18.04 -8.36
N ARG A 104 28.65 -18.12 -9.06
CA ARG A 104 28.59 -17.90 -10.50
C ARG A 104 28.42 -16.40 -10.70
N PRO A 105 29.47 -15.63 -11.03
CA PRO A 105 29.30 -14.22 -11.35
C PRO A 105 28.32 -14.13 -12.53
N LEU A 106 27.14 -13.56 -12.26
CA LEU A 106 26.28 -13.02 -13.30
C LEU A 106 27.02 -11.82 -13.87
N PHE A 107 28.00 -12.07 -14.74
CA PHE A 107 28.59 -11.03 -15.55
C PHE A 107 27.47 -10.53 -16.46
N VAL A 108 26.71 -9.54 -15.98
CA VAL A 108 25.95 -8.65 -16.85
C VAL A 108 27.01 -7.92 -17.65
N TYR A 109 27.34 -8.52 -18.81
CA TYR A 109 28.35 -7.99 -19.69
C TYR A 109 27.93 -6.57 -20.02
N ARG A 110 28.78 -5.59 -19.69
CA ARG A 110 28.55 -4.17 -19.97
C ARG A 110 28.69 -3.90 -21.48
N GLN A 111 27.92 -4.61 -22.32
CA GLN A 111 27.97 -4.55 -23.78
C GLN A 111 27.81 -3.12 -24.27
N GLN A 112 26.97 -2.34 -23.61
CA GLN A 112 26.79 -0.92 -23.91
C GLN A 112 28.06 -0.09 -23.65
N GLN A 113 28.81 -0.37 -22.58
CA GLN A 113 30.07 0.34 -22.31
C GLN A 113 31.17 -0.05 -23.30
N VAL A 114 31.30 -1.35 -23.61
CA VAL A 114 32.25 -1.83 -24.63
C VAL A 114 31.92 -1.23 -26.00
N ARG A 115 30.64 -1.15 -26.37
CA ARG A 115 30.18 -0.54 -27.63
C ARG A 115 30.49 0.96 -27.68
N ARG A 116 30.28 1.69 -26.58
CA ARG A 116 30.64 3.11 -26.46
C ARG A 116 32.15 3.34 -26.58
N GLN A 117 32.95 2.52 -25.91
CA GLN A 117 34.42 2.61 -25.99
C GLN A 117 34.94 2.34 -27.40
N LYS A 118 34.40 1.33 -28.10
CA LYS A 118 34.75 1.04 -29.50
C LYS A 118 34.44 2.21 -30.43
N LEU A 119 33.24 2.79 -30.34
CA LEU A 119 32.84 3.96 -31.13
C LEU A 119 33.72 5.19 -30.84
N ALA A 120 34.06 5.43 -29.57
CA ALA A 120 34.94 6.54 -29.19
C ALA A 120 36.37 6.36 -29.75
N ALA A 121 36.90 5.13 -29.72
CA ALA A 121 38.22 4.83 -30.28
C ALA A 121 38.23 4.99 -31.82
N GLU A 122 37.16 4.58 -32.50
CA GLU A 122 37.04 4.74 -33.95
C GLU A 122 36.97 6.22 -34.37
N ARG A 123 36.24 7.06 -33.61
CA ARG A 123 36.20 8.51 -33.85
C ARG A 123 37.58 9.16 -33.71
N LYS A 124 38.36 8.77 -32.69
CA LYS A 124 39.72 9.28 -32.50
C LYS A 124 40.70 8.89 -33.61
N ARG A 125 40.47 7.79 -34.32
CA ARG A 125 41.30 7.37 -35.45
C ARG A 125 40.96 8.10 -36.76
N ARG A 126 39.79 8.74 -36.84
CA ARG A 126 39.33 9.48 -38.02
C ARG A 126 39.66 10.98 -37.95
N VAL A 127 40.18 11.45 -36.82
CA VAL A 127 40.75 12.79 -36.62
C VAL A 127 42.26 12.65 -36.75
#